data_AF-D1BJL2-F1
#
_entry.id   AF-D1BJL2-F1
#
_cell.length_a   1.000
_cell.length_b   1.000
_cell.length_c   1.000
_cell.angle_alpha   90.00
_cell.angle_beta   90.00
_cell.angle_gamma   90.00
#
_symmetry.space_group_name_H-M   'P 1'
#
loop_
_entity.id
_entity.type
_entity.pdbx_description
1 polymer ?
#
loop_
_entity_poly.entity_id
_entity_poly.type
_entity_poly.pdbx_seq_one_letter_code
_entity_poly.pdbx_strand_id
1 'polypeptide(L)'
;MNQRPSLGVELDSGRAWIGVDQQVGHGSGDALFALTDEQYATALAGEVLGDDFVMECWRGEHDDLLLHYPGGRTFRPERWSFARTRRLPDPCRGEVWWHLDALSEPSDSTSVETSRRLAAGTAVVEADDDGVRTLTFALVGDGAYPRPDALIGGLSAGSTREQARTILGAPVDAATDTFQIEGYPVRLGFDDDGLVEVALERNAPVPPPGGQLGVLLAAVGEPEAGPAFQAAAALAGNAHRRWAGSSGFPRRLLTFDGGVEMQVQDDLVLSVRVILSPEAGDSSYRHVDDLVPGATPPFTRDSLREALGQPLATSGRTDLCRYGHLDLVVEHGVVGKHGVLSEHSGEVPTSITAVLGAVTVSHGINRWRSGEFTTFLDVLGRPSSNALVAQVSALPGVRVRLSKGDVASVEIGTSKHAAERFEAFVDGMPGVPMIADIAFSRPETFGDRDYVWEFEQGWIHARTSVGTRVTSITVAEGAPAGFLV
;
A
#
# COMPACT_ATOMS: atom_id res chain seq x y z
N MET A 1 -6.86 -4.79 -19.26
CA MET A 1 -6.06 -5.72 -18.43
C MET A 1 -7.07 -6.50 -17.62
N ASN A 2 -7.23 -7.80 -17.87
CA ASN A 2 -8.06 -8.65 -17.01
C ASN A 2 -7.35 -8.71 -15.66
N GLN A 3 -7.85 -7.97 -14.67
CA GLN A 3 -7.40 -8.11 -13.30
C GLN A 3 -7.68 -9.55 -12.88
N ARG A 4 -6.63 -10.27 -12.48
CA ARG A 4 -6.81 -11.57 -11.84
C ARG A 4 -7.58 -11.35 -10.54
N PRO A 5 -8.47 -12.29 -10.16
CA PRO A 5 -9.21 -12.19 -8.92
C PRO A 5 -8.26 -12.11 -7.73
N SER A 6 -8.69 -11.41 -6.67
CA SER A 6 -7.99 -11.39 -5.40
C SER A 6 -7.94 -12.81 -4.82
N LEU A 7 -6.86 -13.17 -4.14
CA LEU A 7 -6.72 -14.47 -3.46
C LEU A 7 -6.26 -14.22 -2.03
N GLY A 8 -6.41 -15.17 -1.11
CA GLY A 8 -5.83 -15.05 0.22
C GLY A 8 -6.26 -16.13 1.21
N VAL A 9 -6.01 -15.88 2.49
CA VAL A 9 -6.34 -16.80 3.59
C VAL A 9 -6.98 -16.04 4.76
N GLU A 10 -7.94 -16.66 5.45
CA GLU A 10 -8.41 -16.23 6.78
C GLU A 10 -7.43 -16.72 7.85
N LEU A 11 -6.76 -15.81 8.55
CA LEU A 11 -5.60 -16.13 9.40
C LEU A 11 -5.93 -17.05 10.59
N ASP A 12 -7.16 -17.00 11.12
CA ASP A 12 -7.53 -17.78 12.30
C ASP A 12 -7.89 -19.23 11.95
N SER A 13 -8.46 -19.46 10.78
CA SER A 13 -8.95 -20.78 10.35
C SER A 13 -8.02 -21.46 9.33
N GLY A 14 -7.12 -20.69 8.70
CA GLY A 14 -6.33 -21.14 7.56
C GLY A 14 -7.14 -21.33 6.28
N ARG A 15 -8.41 -20.91 6.26
CA ARG A 15 -9.30 -21.10 5.11
C ARG A 15 -8.90 -20.20 3.96
N ALA A 16 -8.56 -20.81 2.83
CA ALA A 16 -8.24 -20.11 1.59
C ALA A 16 -9.49 -19.55 0.91
N TRP A 17 -9.32 -18.47 0.14
CA TRP A 17 -10.41 -17.80 -0.54
C TRP A 17 -10.00 -17.10 -1.84
N ILE A 18 -11.01 -16.82 -2.66
CA ILE A 18 -10.94 -16.00 -3.87
C ILE A 18 -11.94 -14.85 -3.80
N GLY A 19 -11.51 -13.66 -4.22
CA GLY A 19 -12.33 -12.47 -4.36
C GLY A 19 -12.90 -12.38 -5.76
N VAL A 20 -14.22 -12.32 -5.85
CA VAL A 20 -14.98 -12.16 -7.09
C VAL A 20 -15.63 -10.78 -7.07
N ASP A 21 -15.30 -9.95 -8.05
CA ASP A 21 -15.83 -8.58 -8.15
C ASP A 21 -17.36 -8.61 -8.28
N GLN A 22 -18.03 -7.95 -7.33
CA GLN A 22 -19.48 -7.81 -7.25
C GLN A 22 -19.86 -6.34 -7.31
N GLN A 23 -20.95 -6.05 -8.01
CA GLN A 23 -21.47 -4.69 -8.08
C GLN A 23 -22.22 -4.34 -6.78
N VAL A 24 -21.75 -3.34 -6.04
CA VAL A 24 -22.32 -2.88 -4.77
C VAL A 24 -22.70 -1.41 -4.89
N GLY A 25 -24.00 -1.14 -5.11
CA GLY A 25 -24.50 0.21 -5.32
C GLY A 25 -23.88 0.88 -6.57
N HIS A 26 -23.16 1.99 -6.36
CA HIS A 26 -22.42 2.71 -7.41
C HIS A 26 -20.94 2.28 -7.56
N GLY A 27 -20.48 1.32 -6.76
CA GLY A 27 -19.12 0.80 -6.78
C GLY A 27 -19.06 -0.70 -7.08
N SER A 28 -17.85 -1.25 -7.02
CA SER A 28 -17.62 -2.69 -7.04
C SER A 28 -16.74 -3.09 -5.85
N GLY A 29 -16.86 -4.33 -5.39
CA GLY A 29 -16.09 -4.88 -4.28
C GLY A 29 -16.03 -6.40 -4.36
N ASP A 30 -15.02 -7.00 -3.73
CA ASP A 30 -14.83 -8.45 -3.79
C ASP A 30 -15.77 -9.18 -2.81
N ALA A 31 -16.61 -10.07 -3.34
CA ALA A 31 -17.19 -11.16 -2.55
C ALA A 31 -16.18 -12.30 -2.41
N LEU A 32 -16.02 -12.80 -1.20
CA LEU A 32 -15.00 -13.80 -0.87
C LEU A 32 -15.65 -15.19 -0.84
N PHE A 33 -15.15 -16.09 -1.67
CA PHE A 33 -15.61 -17.47 -1.78
C PHE A 33 -14.52 -18.43 -1.30
N ALA A 34 -14.92 -19.51 -0.62
CA ALA A 34 -14.01 -20.54 -0.14
C ALA A 34 -13.35 -21.30 -1.28
N LEU A 35 -12.07 -21.59 -1.11
CA LEU A 35 -11.31 -22.51 -1.95
C LEU A 35 -10.89 -23.73 -1.12
N THR A 36 -10.76 -24.89 -1.79
CA THR A 36 -9.94 -25.97 -1.23
C THR A 36 -8.46 -25.62 -1.31
N ASP A 37 -7.62 -26.32 -0.56
CA ASP A 37 -6.17 -26.09 -0.59
C ASP A 37 -5.59 -26.36 -1.98
N GLU A 38 -6.10 -27.36 -2.70
CA GLU A 38 -5.67 -27.67 -4.07
C GLU A 38 -6.08 -26.58 -5.07
N GLN A 39 -7.31 -26.08 -4.97
CA GLN A 39 -7.76 -24.95 -5.79
C GLN A 39 -6.89 -23.72 -5.50
N TYR A 40 -6.64 -23.43 -4.22
CA TYR A 40 -5.82 -22.30 -3.81
C TYR A 40 -4.38 -22.40 -4.35
N ALA A 41 -3.73 -23.56 -4.20
CA ALA A 41 -2.40 -23.83 -4.75
C ALA A 41 -2.37 -23.68 -6.28
N THR A 42 -3.38 -24.20 -6.98
CA THR A 42 -3.54 -24.08 -8.44
C THR A 42 -3.63 -22.61 -8.88
N ALA A 43 -4.46 -21.82 -8.18
CA ALA A 43 -4.62 -20.39 -8.46
C ALA A 43 -3.33 -19.59 -8.20
N LEU A 44 -2.58 -19.96 -7.16
CA LEU A 44 -1.26 -19.39 -6.86
C LEU A 44 -0.23 -19.78 -7.92
N ALA A 45 -0.20 -21.03 -8.39
CA ALA A 45 0.65 -21.45 -9.51
C ALA A 45 0.36 -20.67 -10.81
N GLY A 46 -0.72 -19.88 -10.85
CA GLY A 46 -1.11 -19.04 -11.97
C GLY A 46 -1.92 -19.79 -13.02
N GLU A 47 -2.36 -21.01 -12.68
CA GLU A 47 -3.28 -21.81 -13.46
C GLU A 47 -4.71 -21.33 -13.26
N VAL A 48 -5.57 -21.62 -14.25
CA VAL A 48 -6.97 -21.19 -14.21
C VAL A 48 -7.77 -22.16 -13.35
N LEU A 49 -8.53 -21.63 -12.40
CA LEU A 49 -9.42 -22.38 -11.50
C LEU A 49 -10.64 -22.94 -12.26
N GLY A 50 -10.46 -24.01 -13.04
CA GLY A 50 -11.50 -24.53 -13.93
C GLY A 50 -11.98 -23.48 -14.95
N ASP A 51 -12.64 -23.90 -16.02
CA ASP A 51 -12.97 -22.96 -17.10
C ASP A 51 -14.01 -21.89 -16.66
N ASP A 52 -14.78 -22.11 -15.59
CA ASP A 52 -15.93 -21.26 -15.23
C ASP A 52 -16.10 -20.89 -13.74
N PHE A 53 -15.27 -21.36 -12.78
CA PHE A 53 -15.56 -21.22 -11.33
C PHE A 53 -15.85 -19.78 -10.88
N VAL A 54 -15.01 -18.82 -11.30
CA VAL A 54 -15.19 -17.38 -10.98
C VAL A 54 -16.49 -16.85 -11.56
N MET A 55 -16.86 -17.29 -12.77
CA MET A 55 -18.10 -16.88 -13.43
C MET A 55 -19.33 -17.53 -12.78
N GLU A 56 -19.23 -18.77 -12.32
CA GLU A 56 -20.27 -19.47 -11.55
C GLU A 56 -20.51 -18.75 -10.21
N CYS A 57 -19.44 -18.39 -9.49
CA CYS A 57 -19.54 -17.56 -8.27
C CYS A 57 -20.19 -16.21 -8.57
N TRP A 58 -19.82 -15.56 -9.68
CA TRP A 58 -20.42 -14.29 -10.10
C TRP A 58 -21.92 -14.41 -10.39
N ARG A 59 -22.38 -15.55 -10.93
CA ARG A 59 -23.80 -15.86 -11.20
C ARG A 59 -24.59 -16.30 -9.97
N GLY A 60 -23.95 -16.46 -8.81
CA GLY A 60 -24.58 -16.94 -7.57
C GLY A 60 -24.81 -18.46 -7.55
N GLU A 61 -24.05 -19.22 -8.34
CA GLU A 61 -24.18 -20.69 -8.40
C GLU A 61 -23.47 -21.39 -7.21
N HIS A 62 -22.59 -20.67 -6.50
CA HIS A 62 -21.80 -21.15 -5.35
C HIS A 62 -22.04 -20.33 -4.07
N ASP A 63 -23.29 -19.94 -3.81
CA ASP A 63 -23.66 -19.22 -2.56
C ASP A 63 -23.34 -20.04 -1.29
N ASP A 64 -23.22 -21.37 -1.40
CA ASP A 64 -22.77 -22.25 -0.33
C ASP A 64 -21.28 -22.07 0.03
N LEU A 65 -20.47 -21.56 -0.90
CA LEU A 65 -19.06 -21.25 -0.68
C LEU A 65 -18.83 -19.79 -0.28
N LEU A 66 -19.86 -18.94 -0.27
CA LEU A 66 -19.75 -17.52 0.05
C LEU A 66 -19.40 -17.32 1.53
N LEU A 67 -18.23 -16.72 1.77
CA LEU A 67 -17.71 -16.41 3.11
C LEU A 67 -18.01 -14.97 3.51
N HIS A 68 -17.97 -14.05 2.54
CA HIS A 68 -18.23 -12.64 2.77
C HIS A 68 -18.83 -11.98 1.53
N TYR A 69 -19.89 -11.21 1.74
CA TYR A 69 -20.46 -10.34 0.71
C TYR A 69 -20.11 -8.88 1.01
N PRO A 70 -19.62 -8.11 0.03
CA PRO A 70 -19.22 -6.72 0.23
C PRO A 70 -20.48 -5.86 0.37
N GLY A 71 -20.86 -5.54 1.61
CA GLY A 71 -22.00 -4.66 1.90
C GLY A 71 -21.88 -4.03 3.30
N GLY A 72 -22.08 -2.71 3.40
CA GLY A 72 -22.01 -1.97 4.67
C GLY A 72 -20.72 -1.15 4.86
N ARG A 73 -20.37 -0.85 6.13
CA ARG A 73 -19.26 0.04 6.53
C ARG A 73 -17.86 -0.51 6.23
N THR A 74 -17.72 -1.82 6.07
CA THR A 74 -16.42 -2.47 5.86
C THR A 74 -16.45 -3.26 4.56
N PHE A 75 -15.70 -2.80 3.57
CA PHE A 75 -15.49 -3.52 2.30
C PHE A 75 -14.52 -4.69 2.44
N ARG A 76 -13.88 -4.86 3.61
CA ARG A 76 -12.88 -5.88 3.89
C ARG A 76 -13.00 -6.40 5.32
N PRO A 77 -13.01 -7.71 5.56
CA PRO A 77 -12.99 -8.27 6.89
C PRO A 77 -11.55 -8.33 7.46
N GLU A 78 -11.36 -7.90 8.71
CA GLU A 78 -10.04 -7.67 9.34
C GLU A 78 -9.12 -8.91 9.41
N ARG A 79 -9.68 -10.12 9.44
CA ARG A 79 -8.94 -11.38 9.61
C ARG A 79 -8.48 -12.00 8.28
N TRP A 80 -8.77 -11.34 7.17
CA TRP A 80 -8.59 -11.87 5.83
C TRP A 80 -7.38 -11.21 5.19
N SER A 81 -6.35 -12.03 4.95
CA SER A 81 -5.09 -11.58 4.37
C SER A 81 -5.04 -11.91 2.90
N PHE A 82 -4.97 -10.87 2.07
CA PHE A 82 -4.88 -10.97 0.62
C PHE A 82 -3.47 -11.37 0.20
N ALA A 83 -3.37 -12.29 -0.76
CA ALA A 83 -2.15 -12.62 -1.46
C ALA A 83 -1.52 -11.32 -1.99
N ARG A 84 -0.25 -11.14 -1.66
CA ARG A 84 0.46 -9.89 -1.96
C ARG A 84 0.60 -9.70 -3.46
N THR A 85 0.24 -8.51 -3.94
CA THR A 85 0.66 -8.05 -5.26
C THR A 85 2.07 -7.48 -5.12
N ARG A 86 3.07 -8.13 -5.72
CA ARG A 86 4.45 -7.64 -5.76
C ARG A 86 4.63 -6.55 -6.82
N ARG A 87 5.68 -5.74 -6.68
CA ARG A 87 5.97 -4.58 -7.55
C ARG A 87 6.48 -4.99 -8.92
N LEU A 88 7.30 -6.04 -8.97
CA LEU A 88 7.77 -6.61 -10.21
C LEU A 88 6.86 -7.78 -10.60
N PRO A 89 6.63 -8.01 -11.91
CA PRO A 89 6.08 -9.26 -12.41
C PRO A 89 6.86 -10.43 -11.82
N ASP A 90 6.11 -11.24 -11.07
CA ASP A 90 6.65 -12.23 -10.15
C ASP A 90 7.05 -13.53 -10.89
N PRO A 91 8.26 -14.08 -10.70
CA PRO A 91 8.58 -15.42 -11.21
C PRO A 91 7.75 -16.51 -10.51
N CYS A 92 7.34 -16.33 -9.25
CA CYS A 92 6.63 -17.35 -8.48
C CYS A 92 5.71 -16.72 -7.41
N ARG A 93 4.42 -17.06 -7.44
CA ARG A 93 3.47 -16.64 -6.38
C ARG A 93 3.50 -17.65 -5.24
N GLY A 94 2.87 -17.34 -4.12
CA GLY A 94 2.70 -18.30 -3.03
C GLY A 94 2.56 -17.63 -1.67
N GLU A 95 2.40 -18.45 -0.64
CA GLU A 95 2.39 -17.96 0.74
C GLU A 95 3.76 -17.47 1.22
N VAL A 96 4.83 -17.86 0.52
CA VAL A 96 6.22 -17.42 0.74
C VAL A 96 6.34 -15.91 0.92
N TRP A 97 5.51 -15.11 0.25
CA TRP A 97 5.56 -13.66 0.34
C TRP A 97 5.23 -13.09 1.72
N TRP A 98 4.28 -13.68 2.46
CA TRP A 98 4.01 -13.25 3.83
C TRP A 98 5.17 -13.58 4.77
N HIS A 99 5.89 -14.66 4.49
CA HIS A 99 7.05 -15.07 5.27
C HIS A 99 8.28 -14.21 4.96
N LEU A 100 8.49 -13.85 3.69
CA LEU A 100 9.53 -12.90 3.30
C LEU A 100 9.29 -11.51 3.90
N ASP A 101 8.03 -11.06 3.94
CA ASP A 101 7.64 -9.79 4.60
C ASP A 101 7.84 -9.83 6.14
N ALA A 102 7.99 -11.02 6.73
CA ALA A 102 8.29 -11.17 8.16
C ALA A 102 9.79 -11.22 8.46
N LEU A 103 10.66 -11.37 7.46
CA LEU A 103 12.11 -11.30 7.65
C LEU A 103 12.53 -9.87 7.99
N SER A 104 13.53 -9.74 8.87
CA SER A 104 14.03 -8.46 9.41
C SER A 104 13.02 -7.68 10.25
N GLU A 105 11.83 -8.21 10.48
CA GLU A 105 10.83 -7.59 11.34
C GLU A 105 11.01 -8.00 12.81
N PRO A 106 10.68 -7.12 13.78
CA PRO A 106 10.61 -7.48 15.19
C PRO A 106 9.69 -8.68 15.42
N SER A 107 10.01 -9.52 16.41
CA SER A 107 9.27 -10.77 16.68
C SER A 107 7.80 -10.56 17.09
N ASP A 108 7.43 -9.35 17.50
CA ASP A 108 6.08 -8.93 17.89
C ASP A 108 5.37 -8.11 16.80
N SER A 109 5.96 -7.98 15.60
CA SER A 109 5.34 -7.25 14.50
C SER A 109 4.13 -7.99 13.92
N THR A 110 3.24 -7.22 13.29
CA THR A 110 2.07 -7.76 12.58
C THR A 110 2.47 -8.72 11.45
N SER A 111 3.58 -8.45 10.75
CA SER A 111 4.09 -9.32 9.68
C SER A 111 4.53 -10.68 10.24
N VAL A 112 5.27 -10.68 11.36
CA VAL A 112 5.70 -11.92 12.03
C VAL A 112 4.50 -12.70 12.57
N GLU A 113 3.52 -12.02 13.16
CA GLU A 113 2.30 -12.68 13.63
C GLU A 113 1.48 -13.27 12.47
N THR A 114 1.37 -12.56 11.35
CA THR A 114 0.71 -13.06 10.13
C THR A 114 1.41 -14.31 9.61
N SER A 115 2.75 -14.26 9.49
CA SER A 115 3.60 -15.39 9.09
C SER A 115 3.42 -16.60 10.02
N ARG A 116 3.42 -16.38 11.34
CA ARG A 116 3.21 -17.44 12.34
C ARG A 116 1.83 -18.09 12.22
N ARG A 117 0.77 -17.29 12.02
CA ARG A 117 -0.60 -17.79 11.84
C ARG A 117 -0.76 -18.60 10.57
N LEU A 118 -0.22 -18.12 9.45
CA LEU A 118 -0.23 -18.85 8.17
C LEU A 118 0.47 -20.21 8.29
N ALA A 119 1.61 -20.23 8.99
CA ALA A 119 2.34 -21.46 9.28
C ALA A 119 1.71 -22.33 10.39
N ALA A 120 0.62 -21.90 11.03
CA ALA A 120 0.01 -22.57 12.18
C ALA A 120 1.02 -22.96 13.29
N GLY A 121 2.09 -22.17 13.45
CA GLY A 121 3.18 -22.44 14.41
C GLY A 121 4.13 -23.58 14.04
N THR A 122 4.08 -24.12 12.82
CA THR A 122 4.99 -25.20 12.38
C THR A 122 6.36 -24.70 11.91
N ALA A 123 6.48 -23.41 11.62
CA ALA A 123 7.74 -22.80 11.20
C ALA A 123 8.77 -22.76 12.35
N VAL A 124 10.01 -23.13 12.04
CA VAL A 124 11.16 -22.86 12.91
C VAL A 124 11.63 -21.43 12.64
N VAL A 125 11.67 -20.61 13.69
CA VAL A 125 12.00 -19.19 13.61
C VAL A 125 13.29 -18.92 14.37
N GLU A 126 14.28 -18.35 13.68
CA GLU A 126 15.50 -17.82 14.31
C GLU A 126 15.47 -16.30 14.17
N ALA A 127 15.70 -15.59 15.28
CA ALA A 127 15.72 -14.14 15.34
C ALA A 127 16.97 -13.64 16.08
N ASP A 128 17.38 -12.42 15.77
CA ASP A 128 18.42 -11.69 16.48
C ASP A 128 17.96 -10.25 16.77
N ASP A 129 18.90 -9.36 17.14
CA ASP A 129 18.62 -7.98 17.52
C ASP A 129 18.02 -7.15 16.37
N ASP A 130 18.24 -7.51 15.10
CA ASP A 130 17.62 -6.85 13.94
C ASP A 130 16.35 -7.57 13.45
N GLY A 131 15.77 -8.46 14.27
CA GLY A 131 14.50 -9.14 13.99
C GLY A 131 14.66 -10.57 13.45
N VAL A 132 13.62 -11.07 12.79
CA VAL A 132 13.62 -12.45 12.26
C VAL A 132 14.70 -12.61 11.19
N ARG A 133 15.61 -13.55 11.43
CA ARG A 133 16.75 -13.84 10.55
C ARG A 133 16.44 -14.98 9.60
N THR A 134 15.84 -16.06 10.10
CA THR A 134 15.58 -17.28 9.31
C THR A 134 14.21 -17.84 9.64
N LEU A 135 13.52 -18.33 8.61
CA LEU A 135 12.27 -19.07 8.70
C LEU A 135 12.43 -20.40 7.95
N THR A 136 12.21 -21.52 8.63
CA THR A 136 12.31 -22.85 8.01
C THR A 136 10.97 -23.58 8.12
N PHE A 137 10.53 -24.16 7.01
CA PHE A 137 9.26 -24.86 6.85
C PHE A 137 9.51 -26.28 6.36
N ALA A 138 9.10 -27.26 7.15
CA ALA A 138 9.00 -28.64 6.67
C ALA A 138 7.79 -28.77 5.73
N LEU A 139 7.89 -29.53 4.65
CA LEU A 139 6.78 -29.80 3.72
C LEU A 139 6.15 -31.17 3.94
N VAL A 140 6.77 -32.02 4.75
CA VAL A 140 6.36 -33.40 5.01
C VAL A 140 6.42 -33.72 6.52
N GLY A 141 5.63 -34.72 6.94
CA GLY A 141 5.58 -35.20 8.32
C GLY A 141 4.62 -34.44 9.24
N ASP A 142 4.60 -34.81 10.52
CA ASP A 142 3.63 -34.32 11.52
C ASP A 142 3.74 -32.82 11.85
N GLY A 143 4.83 -32.17 11.41
CA GLY A 143 5.07 -30.73 11.54
C GLY A 143 5.13 -30.01 10.18
N ALA A 144 4.56 -30.60 9.12
CA ALA A 144 4.54 -29.97 7.82
C ALA A 144 3.80 -28.63 7.82
N TYR A 145 4.21 -27.74 6.92
CA TYR A 145 3.51 -26.52 6.62
C TYR A 145 2.05 -26.84 6.23
N PRO A 146 1.04 -26.09 6.72
CA PRO A 146 -0.37 -26.49 6.57
C PRO A 146 -0.82 -26.68 5.12
N ARG A 147 -0.25 -25.92 4.18
CA ARG A 147 -0.56 -25.95 2.75
C ARG A 147 0.75 -25.96 1.95
N PRO A 148 1.48 -27.09 1.91
CA PRO A 148 2.84 -27.13 1.34
C PRO A 148 2.85 -26.69 -0.12
N ASP A 149 1.84 -27.06 -0.89
CA ASP A 149 1.69 -26.75 -2.31
C ASP A 149 1.34 -25.28 -2.59
N ALA A 150 0.89 -24.56 -1.57
CA ALA A 150 0.62 -23.12 -1.63
C ALA A 150 1.83 -22.27 -1.19
N LEU A 151 2.83 -22.85 -0.52
CA LEU A 151 3.98 -22.10 0.02
C LEU A 151 4.74 -21.40 -1.12
N ILE A 152 5.15 -22.16 -2.14
CA ILE A 152 5.70 -21.62 -3.39
C ILE A 152 4.87 -22.23 -4.51
N GLY A 153 4.03 -21.42 -5.15
CA GLY A 153 3.11 -21.84 -6.21
C GLY A 153 3.84 -22.55 -7.34
N GLY A 154 3.35 -23.75 -7.68
CA GLY A 154 3.97 -24.64 -8.67
C GLY A 154 5.01 -25.59 -8.09
N LEU A 155 5.34 -25.50 -6.80
CA LEU A 155 6.13 -26.47 -6.06
C LEU A 155 5.28 -27.12 -4.96
N SER A 156 5.54 -28.40 -4.73
CA SER A 156 4.88 -29.25 -3.76
C SER A 156 5.90 -30.10 -3.01
N ALA A 157 5.47 -30.76 -1.94
CA ALA A 157 6.25 -31.84 -1.35
C ALA A 157 6.60 -32.90 -2.42
N GLY A 158 7.86 -33.32 -2.48
CA GLY A 158 8.37 -34.25 -3.48
C GLY A 158 8.70 -33.62 -4.85
N SER A 159 8.56 -32.30 -5.01
CA SER A 159 9.00 -31.61 -6.24
C SER A 159 10.49 -31.82 -6.48
N THR A 160 10.86 -31.97 -7.76
CA THR A 160 12.24 -32.18 -8.18
C THR A 160 13.02 -30.87 -8.28
N ARG A 161 14.36 -30.98 -8.27
CA ARG A 161 15.26 -29.83 -8.55
C ARG A 161 14.97 -29.17 -9.89
N GLU A 162 14.51 -29.93 -10.88
CA GLU A 162 14.20 -29.38 -12.20
C GLU A 162 12.89 -28.58 -12.22
N GLN A 163 11.89 -29.03 -11.47
CA GLN A 163 10.68 -28.23 -11.23
C GLN A 163 11.03 -26.95 -10.47
N ALA A 164 11.86 -27.03 -9.42
CA ALA A 164 12.36 -25.85 -8.72
C ALA A 164 13.04 -24.85 -9.65
N ARG A 165 13.91 -25.31 -10.57
CA ARG A 165 14.56 -24.44 -11.56
C ARG A 165 13.59 -23.81 -12.56
N THR A 166 12.54 -24.54 -12.92
CA THR A 166 11.51 -24.05 -13.83
C THR A 166 10.73 -22.89 -13.19
N ILE A 167 10.42 -23.00 -11.89
CA ILE A 167 9.64 -22.01 -11.15
C ILE A 167 10.50 -20.84 -10.66
N LEU A 168 11.66 -21.12 -10.07
CA LEU A 168 12.50 -20.13 -9.37
C LEU A 168 13.69 -19.64 -10.21
N GLY A 169 13.92 -20.23 -11.38
CA GLY A 169 15.12 -19.98 -12.19
C GLY A 169 16.35 -20.73 -11.71
N ALA A 170 17.54 -20.33 -12.17
CA ALA A 170 18.78 -20.99 -11.78
C ALA A 170 19.14 -20.69 -10.31
N PRO A 171 19.66 -21.67 -9.55
CA PRO A 171 20.13 -21.41 -8.20
C PRO A 171 21.35 -20.48 -8.24
N VAL A 172 21.43 -19.57 -7.25
CA VAL A 172 22.59 -18.71 -7.01
C VAL A 172 23.75 -19.48 -6.38
N ASP A 173 23.45 -20.55 -5.63
CA ASP A 173 24.41 -21.55 -5.18
C ASP A 173 23.83 -22.96 -5.40
N ALA A 174 24.40 -23.67 -6.38
CA ALA A 174 23.96 -25.02 -6.73
C ALA A 174 24.40 -26.08 -5.71
N ALA A 175 25.41 -25.82 -4.87
CA ALA A 175 25.88 -26.79 -3.88
C ALA A 175 24.92 -26.91 -2.69
N THR A 176 24.20 -25.83 -2.39
CA THR A 176 23.24 -25.75 -1.29
C THR A 176 21.79 -25.65 -1.77
N ASP A 177 21.54 -25.81 -3.08
CA ASP A 177 20.22 -25.62 -3.70
C ASP A 177 19.58 -24.28 -3.27
N THR A 178 20.37 -23.20 -3.28
CA THR A 178 19.94 -21.85 -2.89
C THR A 178 19.51 -21.05 -4.13
N PHE A 179 18.27 -20.58 -4.10
CA PHE A 179 17.61 -19.74 -5.10
C PHE A 179 17.42 -18.32 -4.54
N GLN A 180 16.88 -17.42 -5.36
CA GLN A 180 16.49 -16.09 -4.90
C GLN A 180 15.06 -15.76 -5.29
N ILE A 181 14.32 -15.19 -4.33
CA ILE A 181 12.99 -14.62 -4.52
C ILE A 181 13.06 -13.15 -4.11
N GLU A 182 12.97 -12.22 -5.06
CA GLU A 182 13.21 -10.77 -4.84
C GLU A 182 14.49 -10.47 -4.05
N GLY A 183 15.56 -11.21 -4.38
CA GLY A 183 16.86 -11.08 -3.74
C GLY A 183 16.98 -11.72 -2.35
N TYR A 184 15.90 -12.23 -1.75
CA TYR A 184 16.02 -13.05 -0.53
C TYR A 184 16.54 -14.45 -0.88
N PRO A 185 17.55 -14.96 -0.16
CA PRO A 185 17.97 -16.35 -0.29
C PRO A 185 16.85 -17.30 0.12
N VAL A 186 16.57 -18.26 -0.75
CA VAL A 186 15.60 -19.33 -0.52
C VAL A 186 16.33 -20.66 -0.73
N ARG A 187 16.59 -21.37 0.36
CA ARG A 187 17.23 -22.68 0.34
C ARG A 187 16.17 -23.77 0.28
N LEU A 188 16.31 -24.67 -0.68
CA LEU A 188 15.42 -25.82 -0.84
C LEU A 188 16.13 -27.10 -0.35
N GLY A 189 15.53 -27.79 0.62
CA GLY A 189 16.01 -29.08 1.12
C GLY A 189 15.36 -30.23 0.36
N PHE A 190 16.18 -31.13 -0.18
CA PHE A 190 15.72 -32.32 -0.91
C PHE A 190 16.21 -33.61 -0.25
N ASP A 191 15.36 -34.63 -0.25
CA ASP A 191 15.72 -36.02 0.02
C ASP A 191 15.59 -36.89 -1.25
N ASP A 192 15.50 -38.21 -1.07
CA ASP A 192 15.34 -39.17 -2.17
C ASP A 192 13.97 -39.07 -2.86
N ASP A 193 12.93 -38.62 -2.16
CA ASP A 193 11.56 -38.50 -2.65
C ASP A 193 11.25 -37.08 -3.19
N GLY A 194 12.12 -36.10 -2.92
CA GLY A 194 12.12 -34.78 -3.54
C GLY A 194 12.16 -33.65 -2.52
N LEU A 195 11.49 -32.54 -2.82
CA LEU A 195 11.47 -31.36 -1.95
C LEU A 195 10.77 -31.65 -0.62
N VAL A 196 11.46 -31.39 0.49
CA VAL A 196 10.97 -31.66 1.85
C VAL A 196 11.06 -30.46 2.78
N GLU A 197 11.85 -29.44 2.44
CA GLU A 197 12.06 -28.27 3.29
C GLU A 197 12.25 -27.01 2.45
N VAL A 198 11.73 -25.88 2.95
CA VAL A 198 12.02 -24.54 2.43
C VAL A 198 12.55 -23.69 3.58
N ALA A 199 13.72 -23.08 3.41
CA ALA A 199 14.28 -22.12 4.35
C ALA A 199 14.46 -20.76 3.68
N LEU A 200 14.01 -19.71 4.36
CA LEU A 200 14.12 -18.31 3.94
C LEU A 200 15.10 -17.60 4.87
N GLU A 201 16.00 -16.81 4.31
CA GLU A 201 16.99 -16.06 5.07
C GLU A 201 16.88 -14.57 4.79
N ARG A 202 17.04 -13.73 5.82
CA ARG A 202 17.12 -12.28 5.63
C ARG A 202 18.40 -11.91 4.89
N ASN A 203 18.33 -10.84 4.11
CA ASN A 203 19.52 -10.21 3.55
C ASN A 203 20.30 -9.44 4.60
N ALA A 204 21.61 -9.31 4.37
CA ALA A 204 22.42 -8.36 5.12
C ALA A 204 21.84 -6.94 4.94
N PRO A 205 21.68 -6.15 6.02
CA PRO A 205 21.17 -4.79 5.92
C PRO A 205 22.05 -3.93 5.02
N VAL A 206 21.43 -3.26 4.05
CA VAL A 206 22.09 -2.26 3.21
C VAL A 206 21.66 -0.87 3.71
N PRO A 207 22.61 0.03 4.01
CA PRO A 207 22.26 1.39 4.44
C PRO A 207 21.57 2.13 3.29
N PRO A 208 20.59 3.01 3.59
CA PRO A 208 19.94 3.82 2.56
C PRO A 208 20.95 4.72 1.83
N PRO A 209 20.68 5.07 0.56
CA PRO A 209 21.54 5.96 -0.19
C PRO A 209 21.60 7.35 0.46
N GLY A 210 22.73 8.05 0.31
CA GLY A 210 22.86 9.43 0.77
C GLY A 210 22.12 10.45 -0.10
N GLY A 211 22.37 11.74 0.15
CA GLY A 211 21.83 12.84 -0.67
C GLY A 211 20.33 13.09 -0.45
N GLN A 212 19.70 13.77 -1.42
CA GLN A 212 18.28 14.11 -1.31
C GLN A 212 17.39 12.86 -1.38
N LEU A 213 17.79 11.82 -2.12
CA LEU A 213 17.08 10.54 -2.13
C LEU A 213 17.03 9.94 -0.72
N GLY A 214 18.13 9.94 0.03
CA GLY A 214 18.14 9.47 1.41
C GLY A 214 17.15 10.20 2.32
N VAL A 215 17.05 11.53 2.18
CA VAL A 215 16.08 12.35 2.95
C VAL A 215 14.64 12.00 2.57
N LEU A 216 14.36 11.79 1.28
CA LEU A 216 13.03 11.40 0.80
C LEU A 216 12.65 9.99 1.27
N LEU A 217 13.59 9.04 1.26
CA LEU A 217 13.38 7.67 1.74
C LEU A 217 13.11 7.64 3.24
N ALA A 218 13.81 8.47 4.01
CA ALA A 218 13.64 8.55 5.46
C ALA A 218 12.24 8.98 5.90
N ALA A 219 11.44 9.60 5.01
CA ALA A 219 10.04 9.90 5.32
C ALA A 219 9.14 8.67 5.28
N VAL A 220 9.49 7.61 4.55
CA VAL A 220 8.67 6.40 4.44
C VAL A 220 8.69 5.63 5.75
N GLY A 221 7.50 5.26 6.25
CA GLY A 221 7.32 4.66 7.57
C GLY A 221 7.20 5.67 8.72
N GLU A 222 7.44 6.95 8.45
CA GLU A 222 7.38 8.02 9.46
C GLU A 222 6.03 8.74 9.48
N PRO A 223 5.69 9.44 10.58
CA PRO A 223 4.47 10.23 10.66
C PRO A 223 4.41 11.38 9.64
N GLU A 224 3.24 11.68 9.08
CA GLU A 224 3.02 12.79 8.13
C GLU A 224 3.36 14.15 8.77
N ALA A 225 3.09 14.34 10.05
CA ALA A 225 3.48 15.57 10.75
C ALA A 225 4.88 15.47 11.39
N GLY A 226 5.64 14.41 11.11
CA GLY A 226 6.94 14.13 11.69
C GLY A 226 8.11 14.91 11.07
N PRO A 227 9.27 14.97 11.75
CA PRO A 227 10.44 15.70 11.26
C PRO A 227 10.99 15.17 9.93
N ALA A 228 10.92 13.86 9.70
CA ALA A 228 11.35 13.25 8.44
C ALA A 228 10.45 13.67 7.27
N PHE A 229 9.13 13.68 7.47
CA PHE A 229 8.20 14.21 6.48
C PHE A 229 8.46 15.69 6.19
N GLN A 230 8.68 16.52 7.21
CA GLN A 230 8.96 17.95 7.00
C GLN A 230 10.25 18.17 6.19
N ALA A 231 11.29 17.37 6.44
CA ALA A 231 12.52 17.41 5.65
C ALA A 231 12.28 17.02 4.20
N ALA A 232 11.51 15.96 3.95
CA ALA A 232 11.14 15.52 2.61
C ALA A 232 10.23 16.55 1.89
N ALA A 233 9.27 17.14 2.59
CA ALA A 233 8.39 18.19 2.10
C ALA A 233 9.20 19.44 1.70
N ALA A 234 10.21 19.82 2.49
CA ALA A 234 11.07 20.95 2.16
C ALA A 234 11.83 20.75 0.83
N LEU A 235 12.25 19.52 0.52
CA LEU A 235 12.86 19.16 -0.77
C LEU A 235 11.83 19.07 -1.91
N ALA A 236 10.63 18.60 -1.60
CA ALA A 236 9.53 18.44 -2.54
C ALA A 236 8.88 19.79 -2.94
N GLY A 237 9.09 20.85 -2.15
CA GLY A 237 8.47 22.16 -2.33
C GLY A 237 7.11 22.26 -1.64
N ASN A 238 6.28 23.23 -2.05
CA ASN A 238 4.97 23.40 -1.45
C ASN A 238 4.05 22.22 -1.82
N ALA A 239 3.35 21.66 -0.84
CA ALA A 239 2.27 20.71 -1.09
C ALA A 239 1.12 21.47 -1.76
N HIS A 240 0.83 21.17 -3.02
CA HIS A 240 -0.21 21.87 -3.75
C HIS A 240 -1.55 21.13 -3.70
N ARG A 241 -1.56 19.79 -3.61
CA ARG A 241 -2.83 19.03 -3.72
C ARG A 241 -2.85 17.77 -2.86
N ARG A 242 -3.98 17.54 -2.19
CA ARG A 242 -4.34 16.28 -1.53
C ARG A 242 -5.42 15.57 -2.33
N TRP A 243 -5.17 14.31 -2.69
CA TRP A 243 -6.13 13.47 -3.38
C TRP A 243 -6.59 12.33 -2.46
N ALA A 244 -7.89 12.07 -2.47
CA ALA A 244 -8.48 10.93 -1.80
C ALA A 244 -8.77 9.80 -2.81
N GLY A 245 -8.69 8.55 -2.33
CA GLY A 245 -9.23 7.40 -3.04
C GLY A 245 -10.75 7.50 -3.22
N SER A 246 -11.30 6.86 -4.25
CA SER A 246 -12.74 6.66 -4.32
C SER A 246 -13.19 5.76 -3.17
N SER A 247 -14.20 6.22 -2.39
CA SER A 247 -14.98 5.49 -1.38
C SER A 247 -14.23 4.47 -0.50
N GLY A 248 -14.06 4.77 0.80
CA GLY A 248 -13.67 3.78 1.81
C GLY A 248 -12.20 3.36 1.81
N PHE A 249 -11.31 4.22 1.31
CA PHE A 249 -9.87 4.04 1.51
C PHE A 249 -9.33 5.23 2.33
N PRO A 250 -8.72 5.00 3.52
CA PRO A 250 -8.11 6.07 4.32
C PRO A 250 -6.89 6.70 3.65
N ARG A 251 -6.33 6.04 2.64
CA ARG A 251 -5.13 6.49 1.96
C ARG A 251 -5.34 7.80 1.21
N ARG A 252 -4.36 8.69 1.31
CA ARG A 252 -4.28 9.97 0.60
C ARG A 252 -3.01 10.03 -0.24
N LEU A 253 -3.07 10.78 -1.33
CA LEU A 253 -1.91 11.12 -2.15
C LEU A 253 -1.67 12.62 -2.07
N LEU A 254 -0.47 12.99 -1.63
CA LEU A 254 0.03 14.36 -1.56
C LEU A 254 0.89 14.60 -2.79
N THR A 255 0.59 15.63 -3.58
CA THR A 255 1.42 16.00 -4.73
C THR A 255 2.05 17.36 -4.49
N PHE A 256 3.35 17.44 -4.71
CA PHE A 256 4.17 18.62 -4.47
C PHE A 256 4.67 19.21 -5.80
N ASP A 257 4.80 20.53 -5.84
CA ASP A 257 5.19 21.26 -7.06
C ASP A 257 6.63 21.00 -7.52
N GLY A 258 7.47 20.45 -6.63
CA GLY A 258 8.82 20.03 -6.95
C GLY A 258 8.91 18.62 -7.55
N GLY A 259 7.80 18.02 -8.00
CA GLY A 259 7.81 16.73 -8.70
C GLY A 259 7.92 15.50 -7.80
N VAL A 260 7.38 15.61 -6.58
CA VAL A 260 7.31 14.52 -5.61
C VAL A 260 5.85 14.22 -5.29
N GLU A 261 5.53 12.94 -5.13
CA GLU A 261 4.26 12.46 -4.62
C GLU A 261 4.48 11.63 -3.36
N MET A 262 3.63 11.76 -2.35
CA MET A 262 3.68 10.94 -1.14
C MET A 262 2.33 10.31 -0.87
N GLN A 263 2.30 9.01 -0.57
CA GLN A 263 1.09 8.37 -0.08
C GLN A 263 1.11 8.29 1.44
N VAL A 264 0.02 8.69 2.08
CA VAL A 264 -0.14 8.65 3.53
C VAL A 264 -1.39 7.87 3.89
N GLN A 265 -1.33 7.13 4.99
CA GLN A 265 -2.46 6.42 5.54
C GLN A 265 -2.28 6.33 7.05
N ASP A 266 -3.33 6.64 7.81
CA ASP A 266 -3.32 6.54 9.27
C ASP A 266 -2.18 7.33 9.94
N ASP A 267 -1.83 8.50 9.38
CA ASP A 267 -0.68 9.36 9.76
C ASP A 267 0.68 8.79 9.37
N LEU A 268 0.78 7.64 8.71
CA LEU A 268 2.06 7.08 8.25
C LEU A 268 2.27 7.32 6.75
N VAL A 269 3.47 7.72 6.37
CA VAL A 269 3.88 7.80 4.96
C VAL A 269 4.18 6.39 4.45
N LEU A 270 3.39 5.94 3.49
CA LEU A 270 3.51 4.61 2.88
C LEU A 270 4.45 4.58 1.68
N SER A 271 4.55 5.69 0.94
CA SER A 271 5.47 5.80 -0.19
C SER A 271 5.84 7.23 -0.51
N VAL A 272 7.00 7.37 -1.15
CA VAL A 272 7.47 8.61 -1.76
C VAL A 272 7.89 8.30 -3.19
N ARG A 273 7.33 9.03 -4.16
CA ARG A 273 7.65 8.92 -5.58
C ARG A 273 8.24 10.22 -6.10
N VAL A 274 9.40 10.12 -6.73
CA VAL A 274 10.08 11.22 -7.42
C VAL A 274 9.86 11.06 -8.92
N ILE A 275 9.27 12.05 -9.55
CA ILE A 275 8.99 12.06 -11.00
C ILE A 275 10.20 12.66 -11.71
N LEU A 276 10.82 11.91 -12.62
CA LEU A 276 12.04 12.32 -13.33
C LEU A 276 11.82 12.54 -14.83
N SER A 277 10.66 12.13 -15.35
CA SER A 277 10.39 12.20 -16.79
C SER A 277 10.38 13.66 -17.29
N PRO A 278 11.18 14.01 -18.32
CA PRO A 278 11.14 15.34 -18.93
C PRO A 278 9.81 15.62 -19.66
N GLU A 279 9.05 14.58 -20.03
CA GLU A 279 7.69 14.72 -20.58
C GLU A 279 6.68 15.21 -19.54
N ALA A 280 7.00 15.11 -18.25
CA ALA A 280 6.16 15.62 -17.17
C ALA A 280 6.22 17.15 -17.02
N GLY A 281 7.06 17.84 -17.80
CA GLY A 281 7.18 19.31 -17.79
C GLY A 281 7.52 19.86 -16.40
N ASP A 282 6.75 20.84 -15.94
CA ASP A 282 6.93 21.50 -14.63
C ASP A 282 6.71 20.57 -13.42
N SER A 283 6.21 19.36 -13.66
CA SER A 283 5.99 18.30 -12.66
C SER A 283 7.22 17.40 -12.44
N SER A 284 8.30 17.60 -13.21
CA SER A 284 9.55 16.86 -13.01
C SER A 284 10.33 17.40 -11.81
N TYR A 285 11.09 16.52 -11.17
CA TYR A 285 11.90 16.87 -10.02
C TYR A 285 12.92 17.95 -10.38
N ARG A 286 12.96 19.05 -9.60
CA ARG A 286 13.71 20.26 -9.97
C ARG A 286 15.21 20.18 -9.65
N HIS A 287 15.60 19.24 -8.80
CA HIS A 287 16.97 19.12 -8.27
C HIS A 287 17.60 17.75 -8.59
N VAL A 288 17.40 17.26 -9.82
CA VAL A 288 17.87 15.92 -10.24
C VAL A 288 19.36 15.71 -9.98
N ASP A 289 20.19 16.72 -10.19
CA ASP A 289 21.66 16.61 -10.03
C ASP A 289 22.11 16.29 -8.59
N ASP A 290 21.31 16.66 -7.59
CA ASP A 290 21.59 16.43 -6.16
C ASP A 290 20.83 15.21 -5.60
N LEU A 291 20.02 14.55 -6.44
CA LEU A 291 19.10 13.50 -6.00
C LEU A 291 19.86 12.27 -5.50
N VAL A 292 20.77 11.74 -6.32
CA VAL A 292 21.51 10.51 -6.06
C VAL A 292 23.02 10.79 -6.12
N PRO A 293 23.70 10.89 -4.96
CA PRO A 293 25.14 11.10 -4.94
C PRO A 293 25.88 9.99 -5.69
N GLY A 294 26.82 10.37 -6.56
CA GLY A 294 27.61 9.43 -7.36
C GLY A 294 27.00 9.03 -8.70
N ALA A 295 25.71 9.32 -8.94
CA ALA A 295 25.13 9.17 -10.27
C ALA A 295 25.58 10.32 -11.17
N THR A 296 26.00 10.01 -12.40
CA THR A 296 26.49 11.03 -13.36
C THR A 296 25.33 11.54 -14.21
N PRO A 297 25.02 12.86 -14.23
CA PRO A 297 24.04 13.42 -15.15
C PRO A 297 24.53 13.38 -16.62
N PRO A 298 23.65 13.14 -17.60
CA PRO A 298 22.25 12.76 -17.44
C PRO A 298 22.12 11.34 -16.89
N PHE A 299 21.17 11.13 -15.96
CA PHE A 299 20.98 9.80 -15.38
C PHE A 299 20.62 8.77 -16.44
N THR A 300 21.39 7.69 -16.45
CA THR A 300 21.12 6.44 -17.16
C THR A 300 20.85 5.33 -16.16
N ARG A 301 20.22 4.24 -16.61
CA ARG A 301 20.05 3.02 -15.82
C ARG A 301 21.37 2.53 -15.22
N ASP A 302 22.44 2.52 -16.01
CA ASP A 302 23.77 2.09 -15.54
C ASP A 302 24.34 3.05 -14.49
N SER A 303 24.23 4.37 -14.69
CA SER A 303 24.72 5.35 -13.70
C SER A 303 24.00 5.25 -12.36
N LEU A 304 22.70 4.90 -12.38
CA LEU A 304 21.93 4.68 -11.16
C LEU A 304 22.33 3.37 -10.48
N ARG A 305 22.60 2.30 -11.24
CA ARG A 305 23.09 1.03 -10.69
C ARG A 305 24.48 1.16 -10.08
N GLU A 306 25.35 1.99 -10.66
CA GLU A 306 26.65 2.31 -10.06
C GLU A 306 26.50 3.06 -8.73
N ALA A 307 25.54 3.98 -8.63
CA ALA A 307 25.33 4.79 -7.44
C ALA A 307 24.52 4.09 -6.33
N LEU A 308 23.50 3.31 -6.70
CA LEU A 308 22.58 2.62 -5.79
C LEU A 308 23.00 1.16 -5.50
N GLY A 309 23.95 0.63 -6.26
CA GLY A 309 24.30 -0.78 -6.25
C GLY A 309 23.47 -1.61 -7.23
N GLN A 310 23.81 -2.90 -7.35
CA GLN A 310 23.09 -3.82 -8.21
C GLN A 310 21.67 -4.05 -7.67
N PRO A 311 20.64 -4.03 -8.55
CA PRO A 311 19.28 -4.28 -8.12
C PRO A 311 19.13 -5.73 -7.65
N LEU A 312 18.27 -5.94 -6.65
CA LEU A 312 17.89 -7.28 -6.18
C LEU A 312 17.11 -8.06 -7.25
N ALA A 313 16.33 -7.34 -8.05
CA ALA A 313 15.57 -7.91 -9.14
C ALA A 313 15.34 -6.87 -10.24
N THR A 314 15.25 -7.37 -11.46
CA THR A 314 14.97 -6.59 -12.66
C THR A 314 13.83 -7.25 -13.41
N SER A 315 12.81 -6.49 -13.79
CA SER A 315 11.77 -6.95 -14.70
C SER A 315 11.51 -5.90 -15.77
N GLY A 316 11.90 -6.21 -17.01
CA GLY A 316 11.86 -5.28 -18.14
C GLY A 316 12.60 -3.98 -17.82
N ARG A 317 11.84 -2.89 -17.76
CA ARG A 317 12.35 -1.52 -17.49
C ARG A 317 12.24 -1.09 -16.03
N THR A 318 12.10 -2.04 -15.13
CA THR A 318 11.97 -1.74 -13.70
C THR A 318 13.07 -2.45 -12.92
N ASP A 319 13.77 -1.69 -12.09
CA ASP A 319 14.77 -2.18 -11.13
C ASP A 319 14.22 -2.05 -9.71
N LEU A 320 14.48 -3.07 -8.88
CA LEU A 320 14.14 -3.09 -7.45
C LEU A 320 15.42 -3.14 -6.63
N CYS A 321 15.61 -2.16 -5.75
CA CYS A 321 16.60 -2.17 -4.67
C CYS A 321 15.89 -2.22 -3.32
N ARG A 322 16.57 -2.70 -2.26
CA ARG A 322 16.02 -2.72 -0.90
C ARG A 322 17.01 -2.14 0.11
N TYR A 323 16.51 -1.29 1.01
CA TYR A 323 17.28 -0.64 2.05
C TYR A 323 16.56 -0.82 3.39
N GLY A 324 16.97 -1.83 4.17
CA GLY A 324 16.22 -2.26 5.35
C GLY A 324 14.81 -2.72 4.96
N HIS A 325 13.79 -2.08 5.53
CA HIS A 325 12.38 -2.36 5.28
C HIS A 325 11.79 -1.53 4.12
N LEU A 326 12.62 -0.84 3.33
CA LEU A 326 12.19 0.02 2.22
C LEU A 326 12.51 -0.61 0.87
N ASP A 327 11.48 -0.74 0.04
CA ASP A 327 11.63 -1.10 -1.37
C ASP A 327 11.77 0.17 -2.21
N LEU A 328 12.85 0.24 -3.00
CA LEU A 328 13.09 1.30 -3.97
C LEU A 328 12.89 0.74 -5.38
N VAL A 329 11.85 1.22 -6.05
CA VAL A 329 11.51 0.84 -7.42
C VAL A 329 11.92 1.96 -8.37
N VAL A 330 12.79 1.67 -9.32
CA VAL A 330 13.21 2.60 -10.37
C VAL A 330 12.58 2.17 -11.68
N GLU A 331 11.72 3.03 -12.23
CA GLU A 331 11.12 2.83 -13.55
C GLU A 331 11.96 3.55 -14.61
N HIS A 332 12.19 2.89 -15.73
CA HIS A 332 12.97 3.43 -16.85
C HIS A 332 12.12 3.59 -18.12
N GLY A 333 12.39 4.67 -18.86
CA GLY A 333 11.88 4.95 -20.19
C GLY A 333 12.98 4.87 -21.24
N VAL A 334 12.59 5.01 -22.50
CA VAL A 334 13.53 5.07 -23.63
C VAL A 334 13.43 6.46 -24.25
N VAL A 335 14.55 7.16 -24.36
CA VAL A 335 14.61 8.43 -25.08
C VAL A 335 14.81 8.16 -26.57
N GLY A 336 13.84 8.57 -27.40
CA GLY A 336 13.97 8.60 -28.85
C GLY A 336 13.23 9.80 -29.42
N LYS A 337 13.86 10.56 -30.33
CA LYS A 337 13.12 11.55 -31.14
C LYS A 337 12.18 10.75 -32.05
N HIS A 338 10.87 10.83 -31.78
CA HIS A 338 9.82 10.17 -32.58
C HIS A 338 9.81 8.64 -32.57
N GLY A 339 10.26 7.99 -31.48
CA GLY A 339 10.17 6.53 -31.35
C GLY A 339 11.14 5.74 -32.24
N VAL A 340 12.12 6.40 -32.85
CA VAL A 340 13.22 5.73 -33.56
C VAL A 340 14.44 5.68 -32.65
N LEU A 341 14.88 4.45 -32.36
CA LEU A 341 16.06 4.10 -31.59
C LEU A 341 17.30 4.72 -32.22
N SER A 342 18.14 5.43 -31.45
CA SER A 342 19.56 5.53 -31.80
C SER A 342 20.28 4.45 -31.02
N GLU A 343 21.27 3.79 -31.63
CA GLU A 343 22.06 2.70 -30.99
C GLU A 343 22.82 3.14 -29.71
N HIS A 344 22.68 4.40 -29.30
CA HIS A 344 23.36 5.01 -28.17
C HIS A 344 22.38 5.66 -27.16
N SER A 345 21.05 5.54 -27.32
CA SER A 345 20.10 6.04 -26.32
C SER A 345 19.88 5.00 -25.23
N GLY A 346 20.61 5.14 -24.11
CA GLY A 346 20.40 4.33 -22.91
C GLY A 346 19.01 4.52 -22.31
N GLU A 347 18.57 3.54 -21.52
CA GLU A 347 17.36 3.67 -20.72
C GLU A 347 17.56 4.74 -19.63
N VAL A 348 16.62 5.68 -19.54
CA VAL A 348 16.67 6.79 -18.58
C VAL A 348 15.62 6.58 -17.51
N PRO A 349 15.88 6.92 -16.24
CA PRO A 349 14.88 6.82 -15.19
C PRO A 349 13.74 7.80 -15.43
N THR A 350 12.50 7.34 -15.31
CA THR A 350 11.29 8.16 -15.42
C THR A 350 10.64 8.40 -14.06
N SER A 351 10.80 7.47 -13.11
CA SER A 351 10.45 7.70 -11.72
C SER A 351 11.26 6.82 -10.76
N ILE A 352 11.42 7.30 -9.52
CA ILE A 352 11.98 6.55 -8.40
C ILE A 352 10.90 6.52 -7.31
N THR A 353 10.48 5.33 -6.89
CA THR A 353 9.42 5.15 -5.89
C THR A 353 9.95 4.35 -4.71
N ALA A 354 10.06 4.97 -3.54
CA ALA A 354 10.28 4.30 -2.28
C ALA A 354 8.95 3.90 -1.67
N VAL A 355 8.84 2.67 -1.18
CA VAL A 355 7.63 2.11 -0.58
C VAL A 355 7.99 1.37 0.68
N LEU A 356 7.14 1.48 1.71
CA LEU A 356 7.25 0.65 2.88
C LEU A 356 7.08 -0.82 2.48
N GLY A 357 8.00 -1.68 2.92
CA GLY A 357 7.94 -3.12 2.71
C GLY A 357 6.57 -3.66 3.12
N ALA A 358 6.11 -4.70 2.42
CA ALA A 358 4.79 -5.28 2.67
C ALA A 358 3.59 -4.30 2.50
N VAL A 359 3.75 -3.16 1.79
CA VAL A 359 2.63 -2.25 1.48
C VAL A 359 2.40 -2.14 -0.04
N THR A 360 1.19 -2.49 -0.47
CA THR A 360 0.77 -2.27 -1.86
C THR A 360 0.33 -0.83 -2.05
N VAL A 361 1.18 0.03 -2.63
CA VAL A 361 0.80 1.37 -3.12
C VAL A 361 0.31 1.36 -4.57
N SER A 362 -0.68 2.19 -4.87
CA SER A 362 -1.18 2.38 -6.24
C SER A 362 -1.38 3.85 -6.52
N HIS A 363 -0.73 4.35 -7.58
CA HIS A 363 -0.72 5.77 -7.93
C HIS A 363 -1.94 6.19 -8.77
N GLY A 364 -2.75 5.23 -9.26
CA GLY A 364 -3.89 5.49 -10.15
C GLY A 364 -5.29 5.46 -9.50
N ILE A 365 -5.39 5.20 -8.19
CA ILE A 365 -6.68 5.00 -7.49
C ILE A 365 -7.28 6.32 -6.96
N ASN A 366 -6.48 7.38 -6.87
CA ASN A 366 -6.94 8.65 -6.33
C ASN A 366 -7.64 9.46 -7.43
N ARG A 367 -8.95 9.65 -7.29
CA ARG A 367 -9.82 10.20 -8.34
C ARG A 367 -10.46 11.53 -7.99
N TRP A 368 -10.33 11.99 -6.74
CA TRP A 368 -10.99 13.21 -6.30
C TRP A 368 -10.08 14.11 -5.45
N ARG A 369 -10.14 15.41 -5.74
CA ARG A 369 -9.41 16.46 -5.03
C ARG A 369 -10.07 16.70 -3.69
N SER A 370 -9.30 16.65 -2.61
CA SER A 370 -9.86 16.38 -1.30
C SER A 370 -9.54 17.41 -0.21
N GLY A 371 -8.92 18.55 -0.52
CA GLY A 371 -8.67 19.63 0.44
C GLY A 371 -8.16 19.17 1.82
N GLU A 372 -8.45 19.95 2.86
CA GLU A 372 -8.07 19.66 4.24
C GLU A 372 -9.06 18.78 5.01
N PHE A 373 -10.28 18.57 4.49
CA PHE A 373 -11.26 17.74 5.20
C PHE A 373 -10.73 16.33 5.48
N THR A 374 -9.87 15.80 4.61
CA THR A 374 -9.23 14.49 4.79
C THR A 374 -8.33 14.48 6.01
N THR A 375 -7.47 15.49 6.17
CA THR A 375 -6.64 15.64 7.37
C THR A 375 -7.49 15.78 8.63
N PHE A 376 -8.65 16.45 8.55
CA PHE A 376 -9.57 16.56 9.69
C PHE A 376 -10.24 15.24 10.06
N LEU A 377 -10.54 14.38 9.07
CA LEU A 377 -11.00 13.01 9.31
C LEU A 377 -9.88 12.16 9.91
N ASP A 378 -8.66 12.29 9.40
CA ASP A 378 -7.51 11.48 9.80
C ASP A 378 -7.09 11.73 11.27
N VAL A 379 -7.39 12.91 11.84
CA VAL A 379 -7.09 13.21 13.27
C VAL A 379 -8.14 12.71 14.26
N LEU A 380 -9.33 12.30 13.82
CA LEU A 380 -10.38 11.82 14.73
C LEU A 380 -9.90 10.59 15.52
N GLY A 381 -10.27 10.51 16.79
CA GLY A 381 -9.87 9.42 17.69
C GLY A 381 -8.39 9.41 18.10
N ARG A 382 -7.58 10.35 17.62
CA ARG A 382 -6.16 10.42 17.98
C ARG A 382 -5.93 11.21 19.27
N PRO A 383 -4.90 10.85 20.06
CA PRO A 383 -4.56 11.58 21.27
C PRO A 383 -4.01 12.97 20.94
N SER A 384 -4.21 13.94 21.83
CA SER A 384 -3.70 15.30 21.66
C SER A 384 -2.18 15.43 21.54
N SER A 385 -1.42 14.40 21.92
CA SER A 385 0.04 14.33 21.77
C SER A 385 0.50 13.95 20.36
N ASN A 386 -0.41 13.51 19.48
CA ASN A 386 -0.07 13.17 18.11
C ASN A 386 0.31 14.43 17.31
N ALA A 387 1.36 14.33 16.48
CA ALA A 387 1.91 15.46 15.74
C ALA A 387 0.91 16.05 14.73
N LEU A 388 0.10 15.22 14.08
CA LEU A 388 -0.94 15.65 13.15
C LEU A 388 -2.04 16.44 13.87
N VAL A 389 -2.40 16.02 15.08
CA VAL A 389 -3.35 16.76 15.94
C VAL A 389 -2.77 18.13 16.33
N ALA A 390 -1.49 18.21 16.65
CA ALA A 390 -0.82 19.48 16.95
C ALA A 390 -0.80 20.41 15.72
N GLN A 391 -0.51 19.87 14.54
CA GLN A 391 -0.55 20.61 13.28
C GLN A 391 -1.96 21.14 12.98
N VAL A 392 -3.00 20.30 13.08
CA VAL A 392 -4.40 20.72 12.85
C VAL A 392 -4.84 21.77 13.88
N SER A 393 -4.44 21.62 15.14
CA SER A 393 -4.76 22.57 16.21
C SER A 393 -4.10 23.94 16.02
N ALA A 394 -2.99 24.01 15.27
CA ALA A 394 -2.29 25.26 14.96
C ALA A 394 -2.88 26.00 13.75
N LEU A 395 -3.82 25.40 13.01
CA LEU A 395 -4.40 26.02 11.82
C LEU A 395 -5.31 27.20 12.18
N PRO A 396 -5.18 28.36 11.51
CA PRO A 396 -6.04 29.52 11.77
C PRO A 396 -7.52 29.18 11.56
N GLY A 397 -8.40 29.57 12.49
CA GLY A 397 -9.85 29.37 12.35
C GLY A 397 -10.33 27.92 12.56
N VAL A 398 -9.44 27.00 12.93
CA VAL A 398 -9.76 25.61 13.28
C VAL A 398 -9.88 25.47 14.79
N ARG A 399 -10.89 24.72 15.25
CA ARG A 399 -11.05 24.36 16.66
C ARG A 399 -11.13 22.86 16.81
N VAL A 400 -10.16 22.27 17.51
CA VAL A 400 -10.16 20.86 17.88
C VAL A 400 -10.83 20.69 19.24
N ARG A 401 -11.77 19.74 19.36
CA ARG A 401 -12.39 19.33 20.61
C ARG A 401 -11.95 17.93 20.97
N LEU A 402 -11.64 17.74 22.25
CA LEU A 402 -11.20 16.46 22.78
C LEU A 402 -12.31 15.80 23.61
N SER A 403 -12.39 14.47 23.56
CA SER A 403 -13.15 13.61 24.46
C SER A 403 -12.20 12.56 25.01
N LYS A 404 -12.11 12.42 26.34
CA LYS A 404 -11.21 11.48 27.02
C LYS A 404 -9.73 11.57 26.63
N GLY A 405 -9.28 12.70 26.09
CA GLY A 405 -7.89 12.91 25.65
C GLY A 405 -7.68 12.78 24.14
N ASP A 406 -8.69 12.27 23.43
CA ASP A 406 -8.65 12.01 22.00
C ASP A 406 -9.51 13.02 21.23
N VAL A 407 -9.20 13.28 19.96
CA VAL A 407 -9.95 14.22 19.12
C VAL A 407 -11.35 13.68 18.82
N ALA A 408 -12.36 14.37 19.33
CA ALA A 408 -13.76 14.04 19.09
C ALA A 408 -14.34 14.81 17.89
N SER A 409 -13.89 16.06 17.69
CA SER A 409 -14.31 16.85 16.53
C SER A 409 -13.33 17.97 16.15
N VAL A 410 -13.41 18.38 14.89
CA VAL A 410 -12.73 19.54 14.31
C VAL A 410 -13.79 20.47 13.74
N GLU A 411 -13.76 21.75 14.14
CA GLU A 411 -14.76 22.75 13.76
C GLU A 411 -14.13 23.93 13.01
N ILE A 412 -14.76 24.35 11.90
CA ILE A 412 -14.45 25.58 11.16
C ILE A 412 -15.69 26.46 11.03
N GLY A 413 -15.52 27.79 11.13
CA GLY A 413 -16.61 28.77 10.94
C GLY A 413 -17.61 28.89 12.11
N THR A 414 -17.24 28.55 13.35
CA THR A 414 -18.17 28.72 14.48
C THR A 414 -18.53 30.19 14.74
N SER A 415 -19.64 30.47 15.43
CA SER A 415 -20.18 31.83 15.71
C SER A 415 -19.23 32.81 16.42
N LYS A 416 -18.02 32.38 16.79
CA LYS A 416 -16.97 33.18 17.44
C LYS A 416 -15.63 33.21 16.69
N HIS A 417 -15.50 32.53 15.54
CA HIS A 417 -14.25 32.41 14.78
C HIS A 417 -14.49 32.67 13.29
N ALA A 418 -13.58 33.38 12.65
CA ALA A 418 -13.70 33.77 11.25
C ALA A 418 -13.65 32.57 10.30
N ALA A 419 -14.35 32.70 9.16
CA ALA A 419 -14.54 31.73 8.09
C ALA A 419 -13.29 31.44 7.23
N GLU A 420 -12.09 31.74 7.74
CA GLU A 420 -10.85 31.86 6.97
C GLU A 420 -10.34 30.55 6.36
N ARG A 421 -10.89 29.40 6.76
CA ARG A 421 -10.47 28.06 6.30
C ARG A 421 -11.41 27.38 5.32
N PHE A 422 -12.53 28.00 4.94
CA PHE A 422 -13.44 27.35 3.98
C PHE A 422 -12.79 27.09 2.62
N GLU A 423 -11.90 27.97 2.15
CA GLU A 423 -11.21 27.80 0.86
C GLU A 423 -10.28 26.59 0.81
N ALA A 424 -9.76 26.19 1.97
CA ALA A 424 -8.86 25.05 2.10
C ALA A 424 -9.61 23.74 2.40
N PHE A 425 -10.88 23.81 2.81
CA PHE A 425 -11.62 22.62 3.25
C PHE A 425 -11.83 21.61 2.12
N VAL A 426 -12.27 22.08 0.94
CA VAL A 426 -12.37 21.30 -0.30
C VAL A 426 -11.68 22.09 -1.41
N ASP A 427 -10.86 21.42 -2.22
CA ASP A 427 -10.16 22.07 -3.33
C ASP A 427 -11.12 22.79 -4.28
N GLY A 428 -10.93 24.09 -4.47
CA GLY A 428 -11.76 24.94 -5.33
C GLY A 428 -12.99 25.53 -4.64
N MET A 429 -13.17 25.28 -3.34
CA MET A 429 -14.21 25.92 -2.53
C MET A 429 -13.89 27.42 -2.33
N PRO A 430 -14.86 28.33 -2.47
CA PRO A 430 -14.64 29.76 -2.22
C PRO A 430 -14.71 30.09 -0.72
N GLY A 431 -14.19 31.25 -0.30
CA GLY A 431 -14.17 31.65 1.12
C GLY A 431 -15.54 32.03 1.68
N VAL A 432 -16.53 32.19 0.80
CA VAL A 432 -17.94 32.29 1.15
C VAL A 432 -18.71 31.17 0.46
N PRO A 433 -18.58 29.94 0.96
CA PRO A 433 -19.13 28.75 0.32
C PRO A 433 -20.66 28.65 0.45
N MET A 434 -21.26 28.11 -0.60
CA MET A 434 -22.61 27.60 -0.65
C MET A 434 -22.57 26.07 -0.50
N ILE A 435 -23.69 25.46 -0.15
CA ILE A 435 -23.73 23.99 0.02
C ILE A 435 -23.37 23.24 -1.26
N ALA A 436 -23.67 23.83 -2.42
CA ALA A 436 -23.32 23.27 -3.72
C ALA A 436 -21.81 23.29 -4.02
N ASP A 437 -21.03 24.10 -3.29
CA ASP A 437 -19.57 24.15 -3.42
C ASP A 437 -18.91 22.99 -2.66
N ILE A 438 -19.63 22.33 -1.75
CA ILE A 438 -19.19 21.10 -1.09
C ILE A 438 -19.42 19.94 -2.05
N ALA A 439 -18.43 19.67 -2.90
CA ALA A 439 -18.49 18.70 -4.00
C ALA A 439 -18.37 17.22 -3.56
N PHE A 440 -18.98 16.85 -2.43
CA PHE A 440 -19.13 15.45 -2.03
C PHE A 440 -20.23 14.74 -2.85
N SER A 441 -20.40 13.44 -2.61
CA SER A 441 -21.61 12.71 -3.01
C SER A 441 -22.87 13.31 -2.37
N ARG A 442 -24.05 12.82 -2.77
CA ARG A 442 -25.31 13.24 -2.14
C ARG A 442 -25.23 12.94 -0.62
N PRO A 443 -25.56 13.90 0.26
CA PRO A 443 -25.55 13.67 1.72
C PRO A 443 -26.52 12.55 2.09
N GLU A 444 -26.16 11.67 3.04
CA GLU A 444 -27.10 10.62 3.48
C GLU A 444 -28.30 11.23 4.20
N THR A 445 -28.06 12.31 4.97
CA THR A 445 -29.12 13.01 5.69
C THR A 445 -29.04 14.52 5.47
N PHE A 446 -30.18 15.14 5.21
CA PHE A 446 -30.31 16.59 5.07
C PHE A 446 -31.58 17.07 5.79
N GLY A 447 -31.46 18.19 6.51
CA GLY A 447 -32.56 18.96 7.09
C GLY A 447 -32.62 20.36 6.46
N ASP A 448 -33.48 21.23 6.99
CA ASP A 448 -33.69 22.58 6.45
C ASP A 448 -32.40 23.44 6.40
N ARG A 449 -31.41 23.15 7.27
CA ARG A 449 -30.14 23.89 7.37
C ARG A 449 -28.92 23.03 7.69
N ASP A 450 -29.06 21.71 7.65
CA ASP A 450 -28.03 20.79 8.12
C ASP A 450 -27.82 19.71 7.06
N TYR A 451 -26.57 19.49 6.69
CA TYR A 451 -26.17 18.53 5.67
C TYR A 451 -25.08 17.63 6.23
N VAL A 452 -25.29 16.32 6.13
CA VAL A 452 -24.46 15.32 6.77
C VAL A 452 -23.97 14.30 5.74
N TRP A 453 -22.67 14.02 5.78
CA TRP A 453 -22.00 13.01 4.99
C TRP A 453 -21.23 12.05 5.90
N GLU A 454 -21.36 10.76 5.65
CA GLU A 454 -20.70 9.66 6.32
C GLU A 454 -19.46 9.25 5.50
N PHE A 455 -18.35 9.18 6.21
CA PHE A 455 -17.11 8.61 5.74
C PHE A 455 -16.74 7.46 6.67
N GLU A 456 -15.90 6.55 6.20
CA GLU A 456 -15.39 5.44 7.01
C GLU A 456 -14.74 5.91 8.32
N GLN A 457 -14.04 7.06 8.28
CA GLN A 457 -13.32 7.63 9.42
C GLN A 457 -14.22 8.48 10.34
N GLY A 458 -15.41 8.88 9.90
CA GLY A 458 -16.26 9.80 10.66
C GLY A 458 -17.27 10.57 9.80
N TRP A 459 -17.80 11.65 10.37
CA TRP A 459 -18.92 12.39 9.83
C TRP A 459 -18.52 13.83 9.52
N ILE A 460 -18.99 14.35 8.40
CA ILE A 460 -18.90 15.76 8.07
C ILE A 460 -20.30 16.37 8.15
N HIS A 461 -20.44 17.42 8.96
CA HIS A 461 -21.67 18.18 9.15
C HIS A 461 -21.48 19.63 8.73
N ALA A 462 -22.14 20.04 7.65
CA ALA A 462 -22.21 21.43 7.24
C ALA A 462 -23.54 22.05 7.69
N ARG A 463 -23.46 23.24 8.31
CA ARG A 463 -24.63 24.05 8.69
C ARG A 463 -24.74 25.29 7.82
N THR A 464 -25.94 25.57 7.33
CA THR A 464 -26.23 26.77 6.53
C THR A 464 -26.98 27.85 7.32
N SER A 465 -26.87 29.11 6.89
CA SER A 465 -27.76 30.20 7.33
C SER A 465 -29.14 30.06 6.67
N VAL A 466 -30.04 31.04 6.88
CA VAL A 466 -31.23 31.18 6.03
C VAL A 466 -30.78 31.22 4.56
N GLY A 467 -31.14 30.19 3.77
CA GLY A 467 -30.61 29.94 2.42
C GLY A 467 -29.62 28.76 2.37
N THR A 468 -28.73 28.76 1.39
CA THR A 468 -27.76 27.66 1.13
C THR A 468 -26.31 28.02 1.46
N ARG A 469 -26.07 29.19 2.08
CA ARG A 469 -24.71 29.62 2.47
C ARG A 469 -24.24 28.84 3.68
N VAL A 470 -23.07 28.22 3.59
CA VAL A 470 -22.45 27.49 4.70
C VAL A 470 -21.91 28.48 5.73
N THR A 471 -22.21 28.20 7.00
CA THR A 471 -21.82 29.01 8.15
C THR A 471 -20.81 28.30 9.02
N SER A 472 -20.91 26.98 9.17
CA SER A 472 -19.93 26.17 9.90
C SER A 472 -19.82 24.78 9.32
N ILE A 473 -18.65 24.16 9.46
CA ILE A 473 -18.44 22.75 9.17
C ILE A 473 -17.83 22.08 10.40
N THR A 474 -18.35 20.92 10.76
CA THR A 474 -17.85 20.09 11.86
C THR A 474 -17.50 18.71 11.30
N VAL A 475 -16.29 18.24 11.57
CA VAL A 475 -15.84 16.88 11.29
C VAL A 475 -15.78 16.14 12.63
N ALA A 476 -16.45 15.00 12.78
CA ALA A 476 -16.60 14.33 14.08
C ALA A 476 -16.62 12.80 13.97
N GLU A 477 -16.22 12.12 15.05
CA GLU A 477 -16.21 10.64 15.12
C GLU A 477 -17.63 10.03 15.05
N GLY A 478 -18.61 10.71 15.64
CA GLY A 478 -19.99 10.26 15.71
C GLY A 478 -20.96 11.12 14.91
N ALA A 479 -22.11 10.53 14.56
CA ALA A 479 -23.20 11.24 13.90
C ALA A 479 -23.63 12.47 14.72
N PRO A 480 -23.95 13.60 14.07
CA PRO A 480 -24.43 14.78 14.77
C PRO A 480 -25.68 14.48 15.61
N ALA A 481 -25.73 15.05 16.82
CA ALA A 481 -26.88 14.88 17.70
C ALA A 481 -28.20 15.30 17.00
N GLY A 482 -29.18 14.39 16.95
CA GLY A 482 -30.46 14.61 16.27
C GLY A 482 -30.60 13.99 14.88
N PHE A 483 -29.55 13.34 14.36
CA PHE A 483 -29.53 12.68 13.05
C PHE A 483 -29.33 11.14 13.13
N LEU A 484 -29.66 10.53 14.27
CA LEU A 484 -29.66 9.08 14.42
C LEU A 484 -30.80 8.46 13.59
N VAL A 485 -30.48 7.58 12.64
CA VAL A 485 -31.43 6.66 11.97
C VAL A 485 -31.34 5.30 12.63
#